data_AF-A0A9Q5Z5S7-F1
#
_entry.id   AF-A0A9Q5Z5S7-F1
#
_cell.length_a   1.000
_cell.length_b   1.000
_cell.length_c   1.000
_cell.angle_alpha   90.00
_cell.angle_beta   90.00
_cell.angle_gamma   90.00
#
_symmetry.space_group_name_H-M   'P 1'
#
loop_
_entity.id
_entity.type
_entity.pdbx_description
1 polymer ?
#
loop_
_entity_poly.entity_id
_entity_poly.type
_entity_poly.pdbx_seq_one_letter_code
_entity_poly.pdbx_strand_id
1 'polypeptide(L)'
;MDEFILGATGERLKNLLRERNYILKAYRRRLLNYNSVAFRKLPLGSGAVESLIRQVVNLRMKGNSKFWLQDNAEIMLHLRCQWIAKSWDSFCDSIFNSFIKPQTS
;
A
#
# COMPACT_ATOMS: atom_id res chain seq x y z
N MET A 1 9.71 -24.90 -18.10
CA MET A 1 8.94 -24.55 -16.88
C MET A 1 7.91 -25.63 -16.56
N ASP A 2 7.21 -26.18 -17.56
CA ASP A 2 6.26 -27.29 -17.36
C ASP A 2 6.91 -28.61 -16.88
N GLU A 3 8.17 -28.92 -17.26
CA GLU A 3 8.90 -30.09 -16.71
C GLU A 3 9.12 -30.03 -15.20
N PHE A 4 9.31 -28.83 -14.64
CA PHE A 4 9.55 -28.63 -13.20
C PHE A 4 8.27 -28.79 -12.37
N ILE A 5 7.11 -28.57 -13.00
CA ILE A 5 5.78 -28.72 -12.39
C ILE A 5 5.39 -30.21 -12.36
N LEU A 6 5.78 -30.98 -13.38
CA LEU A 6 5.52 -32.42 -13.47
C LEU A 6 6.25 -33.25 -12.40
N GLY A 7 7.42 -32.81 -11.94
CA GLY A 7 8.20 -33.48 -10.88
C GLY A 7 7.78 -33.12 -9.45
N ALA A 8 6.90 -32.13 -9.25
CA ALA A 8 6.50 -31.66 -7.93
C ALA A 8 5.17 -32.29 -7.49
N THR A 9 5.15 -32.93 -6.31
CA THR A 9 3.94 -33.57 -5.77
C THR A 9 3.41 -32.81 -4.54
N GLY A 10 2.08 -32.79 -4.37
CA GLY A 10 1.42 -32.28 -3.16
C GLY A 10 1.47 -30.75 -2.99
N GLU A 11 1.89 -30.29 -1.82
CA GLU A 11 1.83 -28.87 -1.41
C GLU A 11 2.84 -27.98 -2.16
N ARG A 12 3.98 -28.54 -2.56
CA ARG A 12 4.98 -27.86 -3.40
C ARG A 12 4.41 -27.49 -4.76
N LEU A 13 3.62 -28.38 -5.36
CA LEU A 13 2.95 -28.12 -6.63
C LEU A 13 1.96 -26.94 -6.51
N LYS A 14 1.18 -26.90 -5.42
CA LYS A 14 0.22 -25.81 -5.17
C LYS A 14 0.93 -24.45 -5.08
N ASN A 15 2.04 -24.38 -4.36
CA ASN A 15 2.84 -23.16 -4.24
C ASN A 15 3.42 -22.75 -5.61
N LEU A 16 4.02 -23.68 -6.36
CA LEU A 16 4.55 -23.40 -7.69
C LEU A 16 3.49 -22.89 -8.65
N LEU A 17 2.30 -23.52 -8.66
CA LEU A 17 1.19 -23.07 -9.49
C LEU A 17 0.69 -21.68 -9.08
N ARG A 18 0.64 -21.38 -7.79
CA ARG A 18 0.26 -20.05 -7.27
C ARG A 18 1.23 -18.98 -7.76
N GLU A 19 2.54 -19.20 -7.61
CA GLU A 19 3.57 -18.25 -8.03
C GLU A 19 3.58 -18.07 -9.56
N ARG A 20 3.47 -19.17 -10.32
CA ARG A 20 3.31 -19.12 -11.78
C ARG A 20 2.12 -18.26 -12.18
N ASN A 21 0.96 -18.51 -11.57
CA ASN A 21 -0.27 -17.78 -11.88
C ASN A 21 -0.15 -16.29 -11.52
N TYR A 22 0.54 -15.96 -10.43
CA TYR A 22 0.83 -14.57 -10.06
C TYR A 22 1.67 -13.87 -11.15
N ILE A 23 2.77 -14.48 -11.57
CA ILE A 23 3.66 -13.93 -12.62
C ILE A 23 2.90 -13.79 -13.94
N LEU A 24 2.15 -14.81 -14.37
CA LEU A 24 1.36 -14.76 -15.61
C LEU A 24 0.30 -13.66 -15.57
N LYS A 25 -0.36 -13.46 -14.42
CA LYS A 25 -1.34 -12.37 -14.24
C LYS A 25 -0.66 -11.00 -14.32
N ALA A 26 0.51 -10.84 -13.68
CA ALA A 26 1.29 -9.60 -13.73
C ALA A 26 1.78 -9.29 -15.16
N TYR A 27 2.23 -10.31 -15.88
CA TYR A 27 2.64 -10.22 -17.29
C TYR A 27 1.48 -9.79 -18.19
N ARG A 28 0.30 -10.44 -18.06
CA ARG A 28 -0.91 -10.08 -18.81
C ARG A 28 -1.34 -8.63 -18.58
N ARG A 29 -1.15 -8.12 -17.36
CA ARG A 29 -1.47 -6.72 -16.98
C ARG A 29 -0.36 -5.73 -17.35
N ARG A 30 0.73 -6.17 -18.01
CA ARG A 30 1.91 -5.35 -18.35
C ARG A 30 2.58 -4.66 -17.15
N LEU A 31 2.41 -5.22 -15.95
CA LEU A 31 2.97 -4.67 -14.71
C LEU A 31 4.48 -4.97 -14.57
N LEU A 32 5.02 -5.88 -15.38
CA LEU A 32 6.43 -6.30 -15.36
C LEU A 32 7.32 -5.49 -16.32
N ASN A 33 6.89 -4.30 -16.77
CA ASN A 33 7.69 -3.46 -17.67
C ASN A 33 8.78 -2.66 -16.93
N TYR A 34 9.67 -3.38 -16.24
CA TYR A 34 10.74 -2.80 -15.43
C TYR A 34 11.66 -1.86 -16.22
N ASN A 35 11.92 -2.16 -17.50
CA ASN A 35 12.78 -1.33 -18.33
C ASN A 35 12.20 0.08 -18.52
N SER A 36 10.90 0.17 -18.78
CA SER A 36 10.22 1.47 -18.92
C SER A 36 10.16 2.27 -17.61
N VAL A 37 9.96 1.58 -16.49
CA VAL A 37 9.87 2.18 -15.15
C VAL A 37 11.25 2.70 -14.73
N ALA A 38 12.31 1.92 -14.98
CA ALA A 38 13.69 2.32 -14.73
C ALA A 38 14.10 3.53 -15.59
N PHE A 39 13.75 3.53 -16.88
CA PHE A 39 14.00 4.66 -17.77
C PHE A 39 13.30 5.94 -17.29
N ARG A 40 12.07 5.83 -16.78
CA ARG A 40 11.31 6.95 -16.21
C ARG A 40 11.75 7.35 -14.80
N LYS A 41 12.79 6.72 -14.23
CA LYS A 41 13.25 6.89 -12.85
C LYS A 41 12.12 6.75 -11.81
N LEU A 42 11.11 5.94 -12.13
CA LEU A 42 10.01 5.66 -11.24
C LEU A 42 10.46 4.63 -10.20
N PRO A 43 9.89 4.66 -8.98
CA PRO A 43 10.21 3.66 -7.96
C PRO A 43 9.84 2.26 -8.47
N LEU A 44 10.88 1.43 -8.65
CA LEU A 44 10.76 0.05 -9.13
C LEU A 44 10.25 -0.91 -8.05
N GLY A 45 10.40 -0.53 -6.77
CA GLY A 45 10.06 -1.36 -5.63
C GLY A 45 8.91 -0.78 -4.80
N SER A 46 8.14 -1.67 -4.16
CA SER A 46 7.13 -1.35 -3.16
C SER A 46 7.72 -0.90 -1.82
N GLY A 47 9.05 -0.90 -1.66
CA GLY A 47 9.71 -0.67 -0.37
C GLY A 47 9.36 0.67 0.30
N ALA A 48 9.17 1.75 -0.47
CA ALA A 48 8.71 3.03 0.08
C ALA A 48 7.28 2.92 0.65
N VAL A 49 6.40 2.21 -0.05
CA VAL A 49 5.01 1.97 0.38
C VAL A 49 4.98 1.04 1.60
N GLU A 50 5.74 -0.06 1.57
CA GLU A 50 5.86 -1.00 2.69
C GLU A 50 6.45 -0.35 3.93
N SER A 51 7.47 0.50 3.75
CA SER A 51 8.05 1.30 4.83
C SER A 51 7.04 2.27 5.42
N LEU A 52 6.25 2.96 4.59
CA LEU A 52 5.18 3.83 5.05
C LEU A 52 4.14 3.06 5.87
N ILE A 53 3.68 1.90 5.38
CA ILE A 53 2.73 1.03 6.10
C ILE A 53 3.32 0.58 7.44
N ARG A 54 4.60 0.20 7.46
CA ARG A 54 5.28 -0.19 8.70
C ARG A 54 5.28 0.95 9.72
N GLN A 55 5.62 2.16 9.29
CA GLN A 55 5.75 3.32 10.19
C GLN A 55 4.40 3.85 10.67
N VAL A 56 3.42 3.92 9.78
CA VAL A 56 2.10 4.49 10.07
C VAL A 56 1.21 3.48 10.81
N VAL A 57 1.12 2.24 10.30
CA VAL A 57 0.17 1.26 10.79
C VAL A 57 0.83 0.37 11.84
N ASN A 58 1.86 -0.38 11.46
CA ASN A 58 2.40 -1.44 12.30
C ASN A 58 3.05 -0.94 13.60
N LEU A 59 3.75 0.21 13.57
CA LEU A 59 4.43 0.76 14.74
C LEU A 59 3.55 1.67 15.61
N ARG A 60 2.44 2.20 15.07
CA ARG A 60 1.66 3.25 15.75
C ARG A 60 0.22 2.86 16.01
N MET A 61 -0.49 2.33 15.01
CA MET A 61 -1.88 1.91 15.18
C MET A 61 -2.00 0.48 15.73
N LYS A 62 -1.16 -0.43 15.25
CA LYS A 62 -1.10 -1.81 15.75
C LYS A 62 -0.30 -1.86 17.05
N GLY A 63 -0.84 -2.52 18.07
CA GLY A 63 -0.17 -2.69 19.36
C GLY A 63 -1.08 -3.39 20.37
N ASN A 64 -0.47 -3.94 21.41
CA ASN A 64 -1.21 -4.62 22.47
C ASN A 64 -2.18 -3.64 23.15
N SER A 65 -3.39 -4.10 23.40
CA SER A 65 -4.48 -3.32 24.03
C SER A 65 -4.98 -2.10 23.24
N LYS A 66 -4.65 -1.98 21.94
CA LYS A 66 -5.23 -0.95 21.07
C LYS A 66 -6.38 -1.55 20.26
N PHE A 67 -7.60 -1.23 20.67
CA PHE A 67 -8.81 -1.57 19.92
C PHE A 67 -9.33 -0.30 19.25
N TRP A 68 -9.56 -0.39 17.95
CA TRP A 68 -10.06 0.73 17.16
C TRP A 68 -11.44 0.40 16.61
N LEU A 69 -12.35 1.35 16.72
CA LEU A 69 -13.51 1.41 15.84
C LEU A 69 -13.04 1.82 14.44
N GLN A 70 -13.67 1.29 13.39
CA GLN A 70 -13.23 1.49 12.01
C GLN A 70 -13.14 2.98 11.64
N ASP A 71 -14.16 3.77 11.98
CA ASP A 71 -14.19 5.21 11.71
C ASP A 71 -13.02 5.95 12.39
N ASN A 72 -12.77 5.62 13.67
CA ASN A 72 -11.68 6.21 14.44
C ASN A 72 -10.30 5.80 13.90
N ALA A 73 -10.16 4.56 13.41
CA ALA A 73 -8.93 4.07 12.79
C ALA A 73 -8.63 4.82 11.49
N GLU A 74 -9.65 5.05 10.66
CA GLU A 74 -9.51 5.73 9.37
C GLU A 74 -9.11 7.20 9.55
N ILE A 75 -9.78 7.91 10.46
CA ILE A 75 -9.44 9.30 10.81
C ILE A 75 -7.99 9.38 11.31
N MET A 76 -7.61 8.50 12.24
CA MET A 76 -6.25 8.51 12.78
C MET A 76 -5.21 8.17 11.72
N LEU A 77 -5.50 7.21 10.83
CA LEU A 77 -4.64 6.87 9.71
C LEU A 77 -4.42 8.08 8.79
N HIS A 78 -5.50 8.78 8.43
CA HIS A 78 -5.46 9.95 7.57
C HIS A 78 -4.58 11.05 8.17
N LEU A 79 -4.80 11.39 9.45
CA LEU A 79 -4.01 12.41 10.15
C LEU A 79 -2.51 12.07 10.15
N ARG A 80 -2.16 10.80 10.39
CA ARG A 80 -0.74 10.38 10.39
C ARG A 80 -0.11 10.43 8.99
N CYS A 81 -0.87 10.13 7.94
CA CYS A 81 -0.39 10.27 6.58
C CYS A 81 -0.07 11.74 6.25
N GLN A 82 -0.94 12.68 6.62
CA GLN A 82 -0.70 14.12 6.45
C GLN A 82 0.54 14.60 7.22
N TRP A 83 0.73 14.09 8.44
CA TRP A 83 1.91 14.40 9.24
C TRP A 83 3.22 13.94 8.57
N ILE A 84 3.28 12.71 8.05
CA ILE A 84 4.47 12.19 7.38
C ILE A 84 4.72 12.88 6.03
N ALA A 85 3.66 13.26 5.33
CA ALA A 85 3.73 14.02 4.09
C ALA A 85 4.20 15.48 4.30
N LYS A 86 4.36 15.93 5.56
CA LYS A 86 4.69 17.33 5.93
C LYS A 86 3.68 18.35 5.39
N SER A 87 2.47 17.91 5.09
CA SER A 87 1.35 18.73 4.61
C SER A 87 0.40 19.13 5.74
N TRP A 88 0.86 19.04 6.99
CA TRP A 88 0.03 19.26 8.17
C TRP A 88 -0.57 20.67 8.20
N ASP A 89 0.24 21.69 7.95
CA ASP A 89 -0.21 23.08 7.95
C ASP A 89 -1.29 23.32 6.88
N SER A 90 -1.05 22.85 5.64
CA SER A 90 -2.03 22.95 4.56
C SER A 90 -3.32 22.17 4.85
N PHE A 91 -3.23 21.03 5.52
CA PHE A 91 -4.40 20.27 5.95
C PHE A 91 -5.19 21.02 7.03
N CYS A 92 -4.51 21.52 8.06
CA CYS A 92 -5.11 22.34 9.11
C CYS A 92 -5.79 23.58 8.51
N ASP A 93 -5.10 24.30 7.62
CA ASP A 93 -5.66 25.46 6.93
C ASP A 93 -6.91 25.08 6.13
N SER A 94 -6.90 23.96 5.41
CA SER A 94 -8.09 23.48 4.69
C SER A 94 -9.27 23.19 5.62
N ILE A 95 -9.02 22.57 6.76
CA ILE A 95 -10.04 22.24 7.75
C ILE A 95 -10.59 23.51 8.39
N PHE A 96 -9.72 24.41 8.86
CA PHE A 96 -10.13 25.68 9.47
C PHE A 96 -10.88 26.57 8.48
N ASN A 97 -10.43 26.68 7.22
CA ASN A 97 -11.14 27.43 6.20
C ASN A 97 -12.53 26.81 5.89
N SER A 98 -12.65 25.49 5.91
CA SER A 98 -13.94 24.80 5.74
C SER A 98 -14.89 25.04 6.93
N PHE A 99 -14.38 25.25 8.14
CA PHE A 99 -15.19 25.58 9.30
C PHE A 99 -15.58 27.06 9.37
N ILE A 100 -14.72 27.96 8.86
CA ILE A 100 -14.92 29.41 8.89
C ILE A 100 -15.82 29.89 7.74
N LYS A 101 -15.76 29.25 6.57
CA LYS A 101 -16.72 29.45 5.48
C LYS A 101 -17.59 28.20 5.34
N PRO A 102 -18.70 28.06 6.10
CA PRO A 102 -19.71 27.12 5.69
C PRO A 102 -20.14 27.50 4.27
N GLN A 103 -20.15 26.53 3.37
CA GLN A 103 -20.63 26.70 1.99
C GLN A 103 -22.02 27.34 2.07
N THR A 104 -22.13 28.63 1.77
CA THR A 104 -23.41 29.30 1.54
C THR A 104 -23.92 28.79 0.21
N SER A 105 -24.80 27.80 0.27
CA SER A 105 -25.74 27.48 -0.83
C SER A 105 -26.69 28.65 -1.06
#